data_AF-A0A3N5QC55-F1
#
_entry.id   AF-A0A3N5QC55-F1
#
_cell.length_a   1.000
_cell.length_b   1.000
_cell.length_c   1.000
_cell.angle_alpha   90.00
_cell.angle_beta   90.00
_cell.angle_gamma   90.00
#
_symmetry.space_group_name_H-M   'P 1'
#
loop_
_entity.id
_entity.type
_entity.pdbx_description
1 polymer ?
#
loop_
_entity_poly.entity_id
_entity_poly.type
_entity_poly.pdbx_seq_one_letter_code
_entity_poly.pdbx_strand_id
1 'polypeptide(L)' 'MIDFLTPAQWQQLIMSLVGGVGVILISLKRKSGFIWISVSQFLFVLYFHHTDQDFIAIQNVLLILVNIFGYFQWTHKENN' A
#
# COMPACT_ATOMS: atom_id res chain seq x y z
N MET A 1 -13.05 23.05 -19.23
CA MET A 1 -11.91 22.22 -19.62
C MET A 1 -11.86 21.09 -18.60
N ILE A 2 -12.03 19.84 -19.02
CA ILE A 2 -11.82 18.72 -18.09
C ILE A 2 -10.30 18.57 -18.06
N ASP A 3 -9.67 19.04 -16.99
CA ASP A 3 -8.23 18.92 -16.84
C ASP A 3 -7.90 17.42 -16.69
N PHE A 4 -7.30 16.87 -17.74
CA PHE A 4 -6.81 15.50 -17.71
C PHE A 4 -5.70 15.39 -16.66
N LEU A 5 -5.77 14.34 -15.84
CA LEU A 5 -4.73 14.03 -14.87
C LEU A 5 -3.38 13.87 -15.58
N THR A 6 -2.33 14.46 -15.02
CA THR A 6 -0.96 14.23 -15.47
C THR A 6 -0.55 12.78 -15.20
N PRO A 7 0.48 12.24 -15.89
CA PRO A 7 0.96 10.87 -15.63
C PRO A 7 1.32 10.62 -14.15
N ALA A 8 1.91 11.60 -13.47
CA ALA A 8 2.24 11.50 -12.04
C ALA A 8 0.97 11.42 -11.17
N GLN A 9 -0.06 12.21 -11.50
CA GLN A 9 -1.34 12.16 -10.80
C GLN A 9 -2.07 10.82 -11.05
N TRP A 10 -1.97 10.25 -12.27
CA TRP A 10 -2.47 8.91 -12.56
C TRP A 10 -1.79 7.85 -11.70
N GLN A 11 -0.46 7.92 -11.58
CA GLN A 11 0.29 6.99 -10.75
C GLN A 11 -0.12 7.09 -9.27
N GLN A 12 -0.24 8.30 -8.73
CA GLN A 12 -0.72 8.52 -7.36
C GLN A 12 -2.13 7.98 -7.14
N LEU A 13 -3.05 8.21 -8.08
CA LEU A 13 -4.40 7.68 -8.03
C LEU A 13 -4.41 6.15 -7.99
N ILE A 14 -3.62 5.49 -8.85
CA ILE A 14 -3.51 4.03 -8.87
C ILE A 14 -2.98 3.51 -7.52
N MET A 15 -1.92 4.14 -6.98
CA MET A 15 -1.36 3.77 -5.67
C MET A 15 -2.40 3.89 -4.55
N SER A 16 -3.17 4.98 -4.51
CA SER A 16 -4.24 5.18 -3.54
C SER A 16 -5.39 4.17 -3.71
N LEU A 17 -5.81 3.86 -4.93
CA LEU A 17 -6.86 2.88 -5.20
C LEU A 17 -6.47 1.47 -4.74
N VAL A 18 -5.24 1.04 -5.05
CA VAL A 18 -4.69 -0.25 -4.60
C VAL A 18 -4.67 -0.33 -3.07
N GLY A 19 -4.25 0.75 -2.40
CA GLY A 19 -4.28 0.83 -0.93
C GLY A 19 -5.70 0.78 -0.37
N GLY A 20 -6.64 1.50 -1.01
CA GLY A 20 -8.06 1.51 -0.66
C GLY A 20 -8.70 0.12 -0.73
N VAL A 21 -8.42 -0.66 -1.79
CA VAL A 21 -8.84 -2.06 -1.89
C VAL A 21 -8.33 -2.86 -0.71
N GLY A 22 -7.06 -2.66 -0.31
CA GLY A 22 -6.49 -3.32 0.86
C GLY A 22 -7.22 -2.99 2.17
N VAL A 23 -7.53 -1.71 2.40
CA VAL A 23 -8.29 -1.28 3.58
C VAL A 23 -9.70 -1.91 3.60
N ILE A 24 -10.42 -1.88 2.48
CA ILE A 24 -11.75 -2.48 2.35
C ILE A 24 -11.69 -3.98 2.68
N LEU A 25 -10.70 -4.70 2.17
CA LEU A 25 -10.53 -6.12 2.44
C LEU A 25 -10.27 -6.40 3.92
N ILE A 26 -9.43 -5.60 4.59
CA ILE A 26 -9.23 -5.72 6.05
C ILE A 26 -10.54 -5.48 6.81
N SER A 27 -11.32 -4.46 6.44
CA SER A 27 -12.63 -4.18 7.03
C SER A 27 -13.62 -5.34 6.85
N LEU A 28 -13.54 -6.06 5.72
CA LEU A 28 -14.31 -7.27 5.43
C LEU A 28 -13.74 -8.55 6.07
N LYS A 29 -12.81 -8.41 7.01
CA LYS A 29 -12.08 -9.50 7.65
C LYS A 29 -11.36 -10.45 6.69
N ARG A 30 -10.81 -9.92 5.60
CA ARG A 30 -10.00 -10.67 4.64
C ARG A 30 -8.52 -10.34 4.82
N LYS A 31 -7.72 -11.33 5.24
CA LYS A 31 -6.27 -11.20 5.40
C LYS A 31 -5.52 -10.81 4.12
N SER A 32 -6.10 -11.08 2.94
CA SER A 32 -5.57 -10.62 1.65
C SER A 32 -5.44 -9.09 1.59
N GLY A 33 -6.17 -8.35 2.44
CA GLY A 33 -6.04 -6.90 2.52
C GLY A 33 -4.63 -6.40 2.86
N PHE A 34 -3.89 -7.11 3.73
CA PHE A 34 -2.49 -6.76 4.02
C PHE A 34 -1.60 -6.84 2.77
N ILE A 35 -1.87 -7.78 1.86
CA ILE A 35 -1.12 -7.92 0.60
C ILE A 35 -1.35 -6.68 -0.27
N TRP A 36 -2.61 -6.26 -0.44
CA TRP A 36 -2.95 -5.08 -1.24
C TRP A 36 -2.37 -3.79 -0.66
N ILE A 37 -2.40 -3.61 0.66
CA ILE A 37 -1.74 -2.45 1.29
C ILE A 37 -0.23 -2.50 1.04
N SER A 38 0.43 -3.64 1.21
CA SER A 38 1.86 -3.79 0.92
C SER A 38 2.23 -3.48 -0.53
N VAL A 39 1.39 -3.88 -1.50
CA VAL A 39 1.61 -3.53 -2.92
C VAL A 39 1.51 -2.01 -3.11
N SER A 40 0.52 -1.36 -2.52
CA SER A 40 0.39 0.11 -2.55
C SER A 40 1.63 0.80 -1.98
N GLN A 41 2.10 0.36 -0.80
CA GLN A 41 3.30 0.90 -0.17
C GLN A 41 4.55 0.69 -1.03
N PHE A 42 4.69 -0.48 -1.66
CA PHE A 42 5.81 -0.76 -2.57
C PHE A 42 5.81 0.18 -3.79
N LEU A 43 4.64 0.46 -4.37
CA LEU A 43 4.52 1.44 -5.45
C LEU A 43 4.92 2.85 -4.98
N PHE A 44 4.55 3.23 -3.75
CA PHE A 44 4.99 4.50 -3.15
C PHE A 44 6.51 4.54 -2.92
N VAL A 45 7.15 3.44 -2.51
CA VAL A 45 8.62 3.36 -2.42
C VAL A 45 9.25 3.71 -3.77
N LEU A 46 8.79 3.06 -4.85
CA LEU A 46 9.31 3.30 -6.19
C LEU A 46 9.08 4.74 -6.65
N TYR A 47 7.88 5.29 -6.40
CA TYR A 47 7.55 6.66 -6.75
C TYR A 47 8.45 7.66 -6.03
N PHE A 48 8.53 7.56 -4.71
CA PHE A 48 9.26 8.53 -3.89
C PHE A 48 10.77 8.41 -4.04
N HIS A 49 11.30 7.21 -4.28
CA HIS A 49 12.70 7.03 -4.63
C HIS A 49 13.04 7.71 -5.96
N HIS A 50 12.19 7.57 -6.99
CA HIS A 50 12.41 8.23 -8.28
C HIS A 50 12.30 9.76 -8.20
N THR A 51 11.65 10.31 -7.18
CA THR A 51 11.55 11.76 -6.94
C THR A 51 12.53 12.27 -5.89
N ASP A 52 13.58 11.51 -5.56
CA ASP A 52 14.61 11.85 -4.55
C ASP A 52 14.05 12.14 -3.14
N GLN A 53 12.89 11.54 -2.81
CA GLN A 53 12.22 11.63 -1.51
C GLN A 53 12.47 10.37 -0.68
N ASP A 54 13.73 9.96 -0.56
CA ASP A 54 14.14 8.69 0.07
C ASP A 54 13.64 8.52 1.51
N PHE A 55 13.52 9.62 2.27
CA PHE A 55 12.93 9.56 3.60
C PHE A 55 11.49 9.01 3.59
N ILE A 56 10.67 9.45 2.63
CA ILE A 56 9.30 8.97 2.47
C ILE A 56 9.33 7.53 1.93
N ALA A 57 10.24 7.21 1.02
CA ALA A 57 10.41 5.84 0.53
C ALA A 57 10.73 4.87 1.69
N ILE A 58 11.65 5.23 2.59
CA ILE A 58 11.99 4.43 3.78
C ILE A 58 10.78 4.27 4.71
N GLN A 59 9.97 5.30 4.93
CA GLN A 59 8.74 5.18 5.71
C GLN A 59 7.78 4.15 5.10
N ASN A 60 7.63 4.13 3.78
CA ASN A 60 6.79 3.14 3.10
C ASN A 60 7.37 1.72 3.23
N VAL A 61 8.70 1.56 3.21
CA VAL A 61 9.35 0.27 3.52
C VAL A 61 9.01 -0.23 4.92
N LEU A 62 9.05 0.65 5.92
CA LEU A 62 8.66 0.29 7.29
C LEU A 62 7.19 -0.13 7.39
N LEU A 63 6.29 0.56 6.67
CA LEU A 63 4.88 0.18 6.60
C LEU A 63 4.66 -1.20 5.96
N ILE A 64 5.48 -1.59 4.97
CA ILE A 64 5.46 -2.95 4.42
C ILE A 64 5.78 -3.98 5.51
N LEU A 65 6.79 -3.73 6.34
CA LEU A 65 7.14 -4.65 7.45
C LEU A 65 6.01 -4.79 8.47
N VAL A 66 5.34 -3.70 8.79
CA VAL A 66 4.16 -3.71 9.68
C VAL A 66 3.03 -4.54 9.08
N ASN A 67 2.76 -4.40 7.77
CA ASN A 67 1.73 -5.18 7.10
C ASN A 67 2.06 -6.68 7.06
N ILE A 68 3.32 -7.04 6.84
CA ILE A 68 3.80 -8.44 6.89
C ILE A 68 3.57 -9.01 8.28
N PHE A 69 3.95 -8.28 9.33
CA PHE A 69 3.71 -8.70 10.71
C PHE A 69 2.20 -8.88 10.99
N GLY A 70 1.37 -7.93 10.57
CA GLY A 70 -0.09 -8.02 10.71
C GLY A 70 -0.68 -9.25 10.01
N TYR A 71 -0.21 -9.57 8.81
CA TYR A 71 -0.61 -10.78 8.08
C TYR A 71 -0.25 -12.06 8.84
N PHE A 72 0.96 -12.14 9.40
CA PHE A 72 1.39 -13.30 10.20
C PHE A 72 0.57 -13.46 11.46
N GLN A 73 0.34 -12.38 12.22
CA GLN A 73 -0.49 -12.38 13.42
C GLN A 73 -1.92 -12.86 13.13
N TRP A 74 -2.51 -12.38 12.05
CA TRP A 74 -3.84 -12.82 11.62
C TRP A 74 -3.85 -14.31 11.30
N THR A 75 -2.86 -14.77 10.52
CA THR A 75 -2.76 -16.18 10.12
C THR A 75 -2.59 -17.09 11.33
N HIS A 76 -1.79 -16.69 12.31
CA HIS A 76 -1.62 -17.41 13.57
C HIS A 76 -2.94 -17.50 14.36
N LYS A 77 -3.75 -16.42 14.37
CA LYS A 77 -5.07 -16.41 15.01
C LYS A 77 -6.09 -17.31 14.31
N GLU A 78 -6.03 -17.47 12.99
CA GLU A 78 -6.96 -18.38 12.26
C GLU A 78 -6.66 -19.86 12.52
N ASN A 79 -5.43 -20.18 12.91
CA ASN A 79 -4.96 -21.56 13.09
C ASN A 79 -5.03 -22.07 14.53
N ASN A 80 -5.45 -21.24 15.49
CA ASN A 80 -5.64 -21.56 16.92
C ASN A 80 -7.10 -21.39 17.31
#